data_AF-A0A6N6KK00-F1
#
_entry.id   AF-A0A6N6KK00-F1
#
_cell.length_a   1.000
_cell.length_b   1.000
_cell.length_c   1.000
_cell.angle_alpha   90.00
_cell.angle_beta   90.00
_cell.angle_gamma   90.00
#
_symmetry.space_group_name_H-M   'P 1'
#
loop_
_entity.id
_entity.type
_entity.pdbx_description
1 polymer ?
#
loop_
_entity_poly.entity_id
_entity_poly.type
_entity_poly.pdbx_seq_one_letter_code
_entity_poly.pdbx_strand_id
1 'polypeptide(L)'
;MKDGAKIFLMLCLLIFGFISCYPQNEVKKPEIKPDSETCKEGTIEALNDLKSGELGLYIYGLPSPRFNTWVRLVAEEYDLKINRRGCIVEEKGICYNQIMKEKIREMYGQDAFTRIDQKLDSLYNLGLGDREPSFKGGDSSYLKYVYCQIEDNLLSDTRKNSPLIITQILINETGKIESFEILFINEIAKQNENYEKTVIQLMENMPDWNPAIENKKGVKSLYRLPFRFQKSKKVAICQ
;
A
#
# COMPACT_ATOMS: atom_id res chain seq x y z
N MET A 1 -3.53 44.12 44.86
CA MET A 1 -2.57 43.80 43.80
C MET A 1 -1.79 42.55 44.20
N LYS A 2 -2.13 41.43 43.55
CA LYS A 2 -1.31 40.25 43.19
C LYS A 2 -0.51 39.53 44.27
N ASP A 3 -0.42 38.21 44.32
CA ASP A 3 -1.26 37.07 43.93
C ASP A 3 -0.52 35.88 44.55
N GLY A 4 -1.22 35.01 45.28
CA GLY A 4 -0.65 33.81 45.87
C GLY A 4 -0.47 32.72 44.81
N ALA A 5 0.78 32.40 44.48
CA ALA A 5 1.09 31.25 43.62
C ALA A 5 0.98 29.96 44.45
N LYS A 6 -0.17 29.30 44.38
CA LYS A 6 -0.32 27.90 44.79
C LYS A 6 0.41 27.01 43.78
N ILE A 7 1.45 26.32 44.26
CA ILE A 7 2.13 25.23 43.55
C ILE A 7 1.13 24.08 43.42
N PHE A 8 0.58 23.88 42.23
CA PHE A 8 -0.22 22.71 41.90
C PHE A 8 0.71 21.65 41.32
N LEU A 9 1.10 20.68 42.16
CA LEU A 9 1.83 19.49 41.75
C LEU A 9 0.87 18.62 40.92
N MET A 10 0.83 18.84 39.61
CA MET A 10 0.05 18.02 38.69
C MET A 10 0.77 16.67 38.52
N LEU A 11 0.39 15.70 39.36
CA LEU A 11 0.66 14.28 39.14
C LEU A 11 -0.02 13.88 37.83
N CYS A 12 0.72 13.92 36.72
CA CYS A 12 0.33 13.24 35.50
C CYS A 12 0.37 11.73 35.77
N LEU A 13 -0.77 11.19 36.23
CA LEU A 13 -1.08 9.78 36.12
C LEU A 13 -0.99 9.41 34.64
N LEU A 14 0.15 8.85 34.25
CA LEU A 14 0.31 8.08 33.02
C LEU A 14 -0.61 6.87 33.14
N ILE A 15 -1.87 7.04 32.75
CA ILE A 15 -2.73 5.93 32.40
C ILE A 15 -2.07 5.32 31.18
N PHE A 16 -1.27 4.29 31.42
CA PHE A 16 -0.93 3.26 30.45
C PHE A 16 -2.26 2.62 30.02
N GLY A 17 -2.94 3.29 29.10
CA GLY A 17 -3.93 2.67 28.27
C GLY A 17 -3.19 1.62 27.48
N PHE A 18 -3.26 0.38 27.97
CA PHE A 18 -3.03 -0.79 27.15
C PHE A 18 -3.85 -0.60 25.88
N ILE A 19 -3.20 -0.24 24.78
CA ILE A 19 -3.73 -0.53 23.45
C ILE A 19 -3.62 -2.05 23.37
N SER A 20 -4.57 -2.74 24.00
CA SER A 20 -4.98 -4.04 23.50
C SER A 20 -5.34 -3.77 22.04
N CYS A 21 -4.66 -4.48 21.13
CA CYS A 21 -5.18 -4.66 19.79
C CYS A 21 -6.62 -5.15 19.98
N TYR A 22 -7.59 -4.25 19.77
CA TYR A 22 -8.97 -4.68 19.68
C TYR A 22 -9.00 -5.76 18.60
N PRO A 23 -9.61 -6.94 18.87
CA PRO A 23 -9.93 -7.86 17.79
C PRO A 23 -10.73 -7.05 16.76
N GLN A 24 -10.45 -7.26 15.47
CA GLN A 24 -11.15 -6.53 14.42
C GLN A 24 -12.66 -6.70 14.67
N ASN A 25 -13.29 -5.63 15.16
CA ASN A 25 -14.73 -5.52 15.15
C ASN A 25 -15.10 -5.77 13.69
N GLU A 26 -15.92 -6.80 13.46
CA GLU A 26 -16.49 -7.09 12.14
C GLU A 26 -16.92 -5.76 11.54
N VAL A 27 -16.25 -5.33 10.47
CA VAL A 27 -16.69 -4.16 9.71
C VAL A 27 -18.09 -4.53 9.27
N LYS A 28 -19.11 -3.95 9.92
CA LYS A 28 -20.51 -4.21 9.58
C LYS A 28 -20.64 -3.93 8.10
N LYS A 29 -20.92 -4.99 7.32
CA LYS A 29 -21.23 -4.84 5.90
C LYS A 29 -22.32 -3.77 5.80
N PRO A 30 -22.23 -2.83 4.84
CA PRO A 30 -23.23 -1.80 4.69
C PRO A 30 -24.61 -2.46 4.59
N GLU A 31 -25.54 -2.03 5.45
CA GLU A 31 -26.91 -2.54 5.45
C GLU A 31 -27.59 -2.02 4.18
N ILE A 32 -27.79 -2.92 3.21
CA ILE A 32 -28.42 -2.60 1.93
C ILE A 32 -29.91 -2.45 2.18
N LYS A 33 -30.51 -1.35 1.72
CA LYS A 33 -31.97 -1.17 1.74
C LYS A 33 -32.47 -1.26 0.29
N PRO A 34 -32.94 -2.44 -0.16
CA PRO A 34 -33.31 -2.65 -1.57
C PRO A 34 -34.35 -1.66 -2.09
N ASP A 35 -35.24 -1.19 -1.20
CA ASP A 35 -36.32 -0.28 -1.54
C ASP A 35 -35.95 1.20 -1.47
N SER A 36 -34.71 1.54 -1.09
CA SER A 36 -34.23 2.91 -1.07
C SER A 36 -34.19 3.50 -2.50
N GLU A 37 -34.40 4.80 -2.60
CA GLU A 37 -34.35 5.49 -3.90
C GLU A 37 -32.97 5.32 -4.57
N THR A 38 -31.91 5.44 -3.77
CA THR A 38 -30.51 5.23 -4.19
C THR A 38 -30.24 3.82 -4.72
N CYS A 39 -30.81 2.78 -4.10
CA CYS A 39 -30.69 1.40 -4.60
C CYS A 39 -31.50 1.18 -5.88
N LYS A 40 -32.71 1.74 -5.96
CA LYS A 40 -33.56 1.70 -7.16
C LYS A 40 -32.88 2.36 -8.35
N GLU A 41 -32.27 3.52 -8.16
CA GLU A 41 -31.46 4.20 -9.18
C GLU A 41 -30.37 3.28 -9.74
N GLY A 42 -29.59 2.62 -8.87
CA GLY A 42 -28.54 1.69 -9.29
C GLY A 42 -29.06 0.47 -10.02
N THR A 43 -30.23 -0.03 -9.60
CA THR A 43 -30.91 -1.15 -10.26
C THR A 43 -31.40 -0.77 -11.65
N ILE A 44 -32.03 0.41 -11.80
CA ILE A 44 -32.50 0.94 -13.08
C ILE A 44 -31.32 1.16 -14.03
N GLU A 45 -30.23 1.72 -13.54
CA GLU A 45 -29.00 1.91 -14.32
C GLU A 45 -28.47 0.57 -14.84
N ALA A 46 -28.37 -0.45 -13.97
CA ALA A 46 -27.91 -1.77 -14.39
C ALA A 46 -28.80 -2.38 -15.48
N LEU A 47 -30.13 -2.28 -15.31
CA LEU A 47 -31.08 -2.81 -16.30
C LEU A 47 -31.00 -2.06 -17.64
N ASN A 48 -30.69 -0.77 -17.64
CA ASN A 48 -30.51 0.00 -18.88
C ASN A 48 -29.22 -0.39 -19.59
N ASP A 49 -28.10 -0.50 -18.87
CA ASP A 49 -26.82 -0.98 -19.42
C ASP A 49 -27.00 -2.37 -20.06
N LEU A 50 -27.69 -3.29 -19.37
CA LEU A 50 -28.00 -4.62 -19.92
C LEU A 50 -28.86 -4.55 -21.19
N LYS A 51 -29.83 -3.64 -21.29
CA LYS A 51 -30.64 -3.46 -22.51
C LYS A 51 -29.80 -2.97 -23.69
N SER A 52 -28.76 -2.19 -23.43
CA SER A 52 -27.77 -1.78 -24.44
C SER A 52 -26.69 -2.83 -24.72
N GLY A 53 -26.71 -3.98 -24.02
CA GLY A 53 -25.69 -5.02 -24.15
C GLY A 53 -24.38 -4.72 -23.42
N GLU A 54 -24.36 -3.72 -22.53
CA GLU A 54 -23.20 -3.39 -21.71
C GLU A 54 -23.22 -4.17 -20.39
N LEU A 55 -22.07 -4.72 -20.01
CA LEU A 55 -21.82 -5.23 -18.68
C LEU A 55 -20.90 -4.26 -17.93
N GLY A 56 -21.17 -4.06 -16.65
CA GLY A 56 -20.34 -3.18 -15.84
C GLY A 56 -20.23 -3.60 -14.39
N LEU A 57 -19.25 -3.03 -13.68
CA LEU A 57 -19.09 -3.18 -12.24
C LEU A 57 -18.63 -1.88 -11.59
N TYR A 58 -19.20 -1.59 -10.42
CA TYR A 58 -18.59 -0.74 -9.41
C TYR A 58 -17.59 -1.58 -8.62
N ILE A 59 -16.33 -1.18 -8.58
CA ILE A 59 -15.29 -1.93 -7.88
C ILE A 59 -14.82 -1.13 -6.68
N TYR A 60 -14.92 -1.78 -5.51
CA TYR A 60 -14.53 -1.18 -4.24
C TYR A 60 -13.24 -1.81 -3.71
N GLY A 61 -12.37 -0.99 -3.13
CA GLY A 61 -11.12 -1.45 -2.52
C GLY A 61 -10.04 -0.39 -2.50
N LEU A 62 -9.02 -0.62 -1.67
CA LEU A 62 -7.78 0.15 -1.70
C LEU A 62 -6.96 -0.29 -2.92
N PRO A 63 -6.52 0.65 -3.78
CA PRO A 63 -5.61 0.33 -4.87
C PRO A 63 -4.35 -0.35 -4.34
N SER A 64 -4.02 -1.48 -4.95
CA SER A 64 -2.77 -2.22 -4.76
C SER A 64 -2.44 -2.92 -6.08
N PRO A 65 -1.18 -3.30 -6.34
CA PRO A 65 -0.84 -3.98 -7.59
C PRO A 65 -1.72 -5.22 -7.84
N ARG A 66 -1.97 -6.01 -6.79
CA ARG A 66 -2.82 -7.20 -6.88
C ARG A 66 -4.27 -6.89 -7.18
N PHE A 67 -4.82 -5.87 -6.52
CA PHE A 67 -6.15 -5.38 -6.83
C PHE A 67 -6.25 -4.86 -8.27
N ASN A 68 -5.27 -4.06 -8.72
CA ASN A 68 -5.24 -3.51 -10.08
C ASN A 68 -5.16 -4.62 -11.14
N THR A 69 -4.37 -5.67 -10.88
CA THR A 69 -4.31 -6.86 -11.73
C THR A 69 -5.67 -7.56 -11.79
N TRP A 70 -6.34 -7.78 -10.66
CA TRP A 70 -7.67 -8.39 -10.63
C TRP A 70 -8.69 -7.59 -11.43
N VAL A 71 -8.71 -6.26 -11.24
CA VAL A 71 -9.63 -5.36 -11.95
C VAL A 71 -9.38 -5.41 -13.45
N ARG A 72 -8.12 -5.43 -13.89
CA ARG A 72 -7.77 -5.61 -15.30
C ARG A 72 -8.30 -6.95 -15.82
N LEU A 73 -8.01 -8.04 -15.11
CA LEU A 73 -8.41 -9.39 -15.55
C LEU A 73 -9.93 -9.52 -15.72
N VAL A 74 -10.71 -9.08 -14.73
CA VAL A 74 -12.18 -9.19 -14.80
C VAL A 74 -12.76 -8.29 -15.89
N ALA A 75 -12.17 -7.12 -16.13
CA ALA A 75 -12.60 -6.22 -17.19
C ALA A 75 -12.28 -6.78 -18.58
N GLU A 76 -11.06 -7.28 -18.79
CA GLU A 76 -10.63 -7.83 -20.08
C GLU A 76 -11.32 -9.16 -20.41
N GLU A 77 -11.49 -10.05 -19.44
CA GLU A 77 -12.04 -11.40 -19.68
C GLU A 77 -13.53 -11.37 -20.02
N TYR A 78 -14.28 -10.43 -19.43
CA TYR A 78 -15.74 -10.36 -19.55
C TYR A 78 -16.24 -9.09 -20.25
N ASP A 79 -15.32 -8.33 -20.86
CA ASP A 79 -15.58 -7.05 -21.56
C ASP A 79 -16.39 -6.06 -20.69
N LEU A 80 -15.94 -5.87 -19.44
CA LEU A 80 -16.68 -5.07 -18.46
C LEU A 80 -16.23 -3.61 -18.46
N LYS A 81 -17.22 -2.72 -18.49
CA LYS A 81 -17.06 -1.32 -18.13
C LYS A 81 -16.87 -1.17 -16.61
N ILE A 82 -15.80 -0.51 -16.21
CA ILE A 82 -15.58 -0.21 -14.78
C ILE A 82 -16.17 1.17 -14.46
N ASN A 83 -17.39 1.19 -13.92
CA ASN A 83 -18.16 2.42 -13.67
C ASN A 83 -17.51 3.31 -12.62
N ARG A 84 -16.95 2.71 -11.57
CA ARG A 84 -16.21 3.44 -10.54
C ARG A 84 -15.20 2.53 -9.85
N ARG A 85 -14.08 3.13 -9.42
CA ARG A 85 -13.09 2.55 -8.50
C ARG A 85 -12.97 3.42 -7.26
N GLY A 86 -12.85 2.82 -6.07
CA GLY A 86 -12.55 3.58 -4.86
C GLY A 86 -12.83 2.84 -3.56
N CYS A 87 -12.51 3.48 -2.44
CA CYS A 87 -12.71 2.91 -1.11
C CYS A 87 -14.11 3.19 -0.55
N ILE A 88 -14.83 4.16 -1.11
CA ILE A 88 -16.16 4.54 -0.66
C ILE A 88 -17.16 3.60 -1.32
N VAL A 89 -17.78 2.75 -0.50
CA VAL A 89 -18.85 1.86 -0.93
C VAL A 89 -20.15 2.64 -0.90
N GLU A 90 -20.82 2.71 -2.05
CA GLU A 90 -22.09 3.43 -2.21
C GLU A 90 -23.22 2.44 -2.46
N GLU A 91 -24.36 2.68 -1.81
CA GLU A 91 -25.54 1.83 -1.93
C GLU A 91 -25.98 1.64 -3.38
N LYS A 92 -26.00 2.71 -4.17
CA LYS A 92 -26.31 2.68 -5.61
C LYS A 92 -25.48 1.62 -6.36
N GLY A 93 -24.16 1.65 -6.18
CA GLY A 93 -23.26 0.73 -6.87
C GLY A 93 -23.30 -0.69 -6.30
N ILE A 94 -23.70 -0.88 -5.03
CA ILE A 94 -23.99 -2.21 -4.49
C ILE A 94 -25.17 -2.84 -5.24
N CYS A 95 -26.28 -2.13 -5.38
CA CYS A 95 -27.48 -2.66 -6.04
C CYS A 95 -27.28 -2.86 -7.54
N TYR A 96 -26.59 -1.92 -8.20
CA TYR A 96 -26.14 -2.12 -9.59
C TYR A 96 -25.34 -3.42 -9.75
N ASN A 97 -24.35 -3.64 -8.86
CA ASN A 97 -23.52 -4.83 -8.90
C ASN A 97 -24.27 -6.13 -8.63
N GLN A 98 -25.38 -6.12 -7.88
CA GLN A 98 -26.17 -7.32 -7.65
C GLN A 98 -26.72 -7.87 -8.98
N ILE A 99 -27.37 -7.00 -9.75
CA ILE A 99 -27.91 -7.33 -11.08
C ILE A 99 -26.79 -7.74 -12.03
N MET A 100 -25.73 -6.94 -12.12
CA MET A 100 -24.63 -7.23 -13.05
C MET A 100 -23.88 -8.51 -12.71
N LYS A 101 -23.62 -8.80 -11.44
CA LYS A 101 -22.94 -10.05 -11.05
C LYS A 101 -23.80 -11.27 -11.34
N GLU A 102 -25.12 -11.18 -11.19
CA GLU A 102 -26.03 -12.25 -11.60
C GLU A 102 -25.96 -12.46 -13.11
N LYS A 103 -26.03 -11.39 -13.90
CA LYS A 103 -25.96 -11.49 -15.36
C LYS A 103 -24.61 -12.04 -15.85
N ILE A 104 -23.50 -11.61 -15.25
CA ILE A 104 -22.15 -12.14 -15.53
C ILE A 104 -22.11 -13.65 -15.24
N ARG A 105 -22.69 -14.11 -14.13
CA ARG A 105 -22.73 -15.55 -13.81
C ARG A 105 -23.62 -16.35 -14.76
N GLU A 106 -24.71 -15.75 -15.25
CA GLU A 106 -25.56 -16.36 -16.27
C GLU A 106 -24.80 -16.53 -17.59
N MET A 107 -24.07 -15.50 -18.02
CA MET A 107 -23.35 -15.49 -19.31
C MET A 107 -22.05 -16.29 -19.31
N TYR A 108 -21.29 -16.24 -18.21
CA TYR A 108 -19.93 -16.78 -18.13
C TYR A 108 -19.78 -17.94 -17.14
N GLY A 109 -20.86 -18.37 -16.48
CA GLY A 109 -20.88 -19.45 -15.50
C GLY A 109 -20.79 -18.96 -14.05
N GLN A 110 -21.32 -19.76 -13.14
CA GLN A 110 -21.41 -19.40 -11.71
C GLN A 110 -20.04 -19.21 -11.04
N ASP A 111 -19.01 -19.86 -11.57
CA ASP A 111 -17.61 -19.81 -11.16
C ASP A 111 -16.81 -18.68 -11.85
N ALA A 112 -17.46 -17.80 -12.62
CA ALA A 112 -16.78 -16.75 -13.40
C ALA A 112 -15.77 -15.94 -12.59
N PHE A 113 -16.15 -15.44 -11.40
CA PHE A 113 -15.23 -14.66 -10.56
C PHE A 113 -14.14 -15.54 -9.93
N THR A 114 -14.45 -16.79 -9.57
CA THR A 114 -13.48 -17.73 -9.02
C THR A 114 -12.37 -18.05 -10.03
N ARG A 115 -12.69 -18.17 -11.32
CA ARG A 115 -11.67 -18.35 -12.37
C ARG A 115 -10.74 -17.15 -12.49
N ILE A 116 -11.26 -15.93 -12.31
CA ILE A 116 -10.43 -14.72 -12.27
C ILE A 116 -9.47 -14.76 -11.07
N ASP A 117 -9.96 -15.16 -9.90
CA ASP A 117 -9.14 -15.29 -8.69
C ASP A 117 -8.03 -16.34 -8.87
N GLN A 118 -8.35 -17.50 -9.45
CA GLN A 118 -7.37 -18.55 -9.76
C GLN A 118 -6.31 -18.10 -10.79
N LYS A 119 -6.75 -17.36 -11.81
CA LYS A 119 -5.85 -16.77 -12.82
C LYS A 119 -4.94 -15.72 -12.19
N LEU A 120 -5.49 -14.88 -11.31
CA LEU A 120 -4.72 -13.91 -10.52
C LEU A 120 -3.65 -14.61 -9.68
N ASP A 121 -4.01 -15.65 -8.93
CA ASP A 121 -3.06 -16.43 -8.12
C ASP A 121 -1.93 -17.01 -8.97
N SER A 122 -2.28 -17.61 -10.11
CA SER A 122 -1.30 -18.17 -11.03
C SER A 122 -0.32 -17.11 -11.55
N LEU A 123 -0.82 -15.91 -11.91
CA LEU A 123 0.04 -14.81 -12.35
C LEU A 123 0.98 -14.32 -11.25
N TYR A 124 0.53 -14.23 -10.01
CA TYR A 124 1.37 -13.80 -8.89
C TYR A 124 2.43 -14.84 -8.54
N ASN A 125 2.08 -16.13 -8.57
CA ASN A 125 3.02 -17.23 -8.36
C ASN A 125 4.12 -17.26 -9.43
N LEU A 126 3.79 -16.88 -10.66
CA LEU A 126 4.75 -16.77 -11.78
C LEU A 126 5.49 -15.43 -11.82
N GLY A 127 5.17 -14.48 -10.94
CA GLY A 127 5.75 -13.13 -10.98
C GLY A 127 5.36 -12.34 -12.23
N LEU A 128 4.15 -12.54 -12.76
CA LEU A 128 3.60 -11.87 -13.95
C LEU A 128 2.46 -10.88 -13.61
N GLY A 129 2.06 -10.79 -12.34
CA GLY A 129 1.15 -9.77 -11.85
C GLY A 129 1.80 -8.39 -11.77
N ASP A 130 0.98 -7.35 -11.60
CA ASP A 130 1.48 -6.02 -11.30
C ASP A 130 2.24 -6.03 -9.97
N ARG A 131 3.27 -5.20 -9.84
CA ARG A 131 4.13 -5.18 -8.66
C ARG A 131 4.75 -3.82 -8.45
N GLU A 132 4.98 -3.51 -7.18
CA GLU A 132 5.82 -2.40 -6.75
C GLU A 132 7.27 -2.60 -7.22
N PRO A 133 8.07 -1.52 -7.30
CA PRO A 133 9.50 -1.69 -7.53
C PRO A 133 10.12 -2.43 -6.34
N SER A 134 11.16 -3.22 -6.61
CA SER A 134 11.83 -4.00 -5.56
C SER A 134 13.33 -4.03 -5.76
N PHE A 135 14.08 -4.02 -4.66
CA PHE A 135 15.53 -4.17 -4.73
C PHE A 135 15.89 -5.53 -5.35
N LYS A 136 16.96 -5.57 -6.15
CA LYS A 136 17.42 -6.84 -6.75
C LYS A 136 17.82 -7.82 -5.64
N GLY A 137 17.21 -9.01 -5.65
CA GLY A 137 17.36 -9.99 -4.56
C GLY A 137 16.44 -9.76 -3.36
N GLY A 138 15.47 -8.84 -3.46
CA GLY A 138 14.41 -8.62 -2.47
C GLY A 138 14.86 -7.89 -1.20
N ASP A 139 13.94 -7.80 -0.24
CA ASP A 139 14.10 -7.03 0.99
C ASP A 139 15.31 -7.46 1.81
N SER A 140 15.61 -8.76 1.89
CA SER A 140 16.79 -9.27 2.59
C SER A 140 18.09 -8.76 1.98
N SER A 141 18.17 -8.69 0.65
CA SER A 141 19.33 -8.16 -0.06
C SER A 141 19.48 -6.65 0.12
N TYR A 142 18.36 -5.91 0.11
CA TYR A 142 18.34 -4.49 0.43
C TYR A 142 18.85 -4.23 1.86
N LEU A 143 18.32 -4.98 2.83
CA LEU A 143 18.72 -4.86 4.23
C LEU A 143 20.21 -5.14 4.41
N LYS A 144 20.75 -6.18 3.74
CA LYS A 144 22.18 -6.49 3.76
C LYS A 144 23.00 -5.37 3.12
N TYR A 145 22.56 -4.85 1.98
CA TYR A 145 23.19 -3.73 1.31
C TYR A 145 23.30 -2.52 2.25
N VAL A 146 22.21 -2.14 2.92
CA VAL A 146 22.19 -0.97 3.82
C VAL A 146 23.01 -1.22 5.09
N TYR A 147 22.68 -2.25 5.87
CA TYR A 147 23.23 -2.38 7.23
C TYR A 147 24.69 -2.81 7.27
N CYS A 148 25.16 -3.59 6.30
CA CYS A 148 26.53 -4.13 6.36
C CYS A 148 27.59 -3.12 5.95
N GLN A 149 27.19 -1.97 5.42
CA GLN A 149 28.07 -0.87 5.03
C GLN A 149 28.11 0.26 6.06
N ILE A 150 27.16 0.32 7.00
CA ILE A 150 27.13 1.35 8.04
C ILE A 150 28.20 1.08 9.09
N GLU A 151 29.01 2.07 9.46
CA GLU A 151 30.01 1.95 10.51
C GLU A 151 29.39 1.69 11.90
N ASP A 152 30.06 0.90 12.75
CA ASP A 152 29.51 0.51 14.06
C ASP A 152 29.38 1.68 15.04
N ASN A 153 30.21 2.72 14.91
CA ASN A 153 30.17 3.95 15.71
C ASN A 153 28.91 4.79 15.44
N LEU A 154 28.22 4.60 14.31
CA LEU A 154 26.99 5.29 13.94
C LEU A 154 25.73 4.55 14.43
N LEU A 155 25.87 3.33 14.97
CA LEU A 155 24.71 2.52 15.34
C LEU A 155 24.24 2.82 16.76
N SER A 156 22.91 2.99 16.92
CA SER A 156 22.31 3.08 18.25
C SER A 156 21.91 1.70 18.78
N ASP A 157 22.00 1.51 20.10
CA ASP A 157 21.56 0.26 20.75
C ASP A 157 20.03 0.15 20.84
N THR A 158 19.31 1.27 20.91
CA THR A 158 17.85 1.30 21.07
C THR A 158 17.13 1.91 19.88
N ARG A 159 15.98 1.33 19.51
CA ARG A 159 15.13 1.82 18.40
C ARG A 159 14.61 3.25 18.65
N LYS A 160 14.24 3.57 19.90
CA LYS A 160 13.70 4.88 20.28
C LYS A 160 14.70 6.01 20.02
N ASN A 161 15.98 5.71 20.24
CA ASN A 161 17.06 6.68 20.06
C ASN A 161 17.85 6.43 18.77
N SER A 162 17.31 5.68 17.80
CA SER A 162 17.99 5.48 16.51
C SER A 162 17.87 6.70 15.62
N PRO A 163 19.00 7.19 15.06
CA PRO A 163 18.98 8.06 13.89
C PRO A 163 18.11 7.45 12.78
N LEU A 164 17.28 8.27 12.16
CA LEU A 164 16.38 7.89 11.08
C LEU A 164 16.40 8.96 10.00
N ILE A 165 16.71 8.53 8.77
CA ILE A 165 16.59 9.33 7.55
C ILE A 165 15.64 8.60 6.61
N ILE A 166 14.70 9.32 6.02
CA ILE A 166 13.78 8.77 5.00
C ILE A 166 14.09 9.47 3.69
N THR A 167 14.45 8.68 2.68
CA THR A 167 14.63 9.15 1.31
C THR A 167 13.45 8.75 0.44
N GLN A 168 13.30 9.42 -0.69
CA GLN A 168 12.44 9.03 -1.79
C GLN A 168 13.27 8.93 -3.06
N ILE A 169 13.12 7.82 -3.78
CA ILE A 169 13.78 7.58 -5.06
C ILE A 169 12.77 7.60 -6.20
N LEU A 170 13.19 8.14 -7.34
CA LEU A 170 12.50 7.99 -8.62
C LEU A 170 13.15 6.85 -9.39
N ILE A 171 12.39 5.76 -9.59
CA ILE A 171 12.82 4.58 -10.34
C ILE A 171 12.12 4.62 -11.69
N ASN A 172 12.87 4.47 -12.78
CA ASN A 172 12.30 4.47 -14.12
C ASN A 172 11.75 3.09 -14.54
N GLU A 173 11.24 3.02 -15.77
CA GLU A 173 10.60 1.85 -16.36
C GLU A 173 11.54 0.63 -16.50
N THR A 174 12.86 0.84 -16.43
CA THR A 174 13.88 -0.22 -16.49
C THR A 174 14.44 -0.59 -15.12
N GLY A 175 14.02 0.10 -14.05
CA GLY A 175 14.51 -0.11 -12.68
C GLY A 175 15.72 0.74 -12.29
N LYS A 176 16.17 1.65 -13.15
CA LYS A 176 17.27 2.56 -12.83
C LYS A 176 16.78 3.69 -11.94
N ILE A 177 17.57 4.05 -10.93
CA ILE A 177 17.32 5.24 -10.10
C ILE A 177 17.72 6.48 -10.91
N GLU A 178 16.75 7.35 -11.22
CA GLU A 178 16.99 8.61 -11.94
C GLU A 178 17.39 9.74 -10.99
N SER A 179 16.80 9.77 -9.80
CA SER A 179 17.07 10.76 -8.77
C SER A 179 16.65 10.27 -7.38
N PHE A 180 17.15 10.93 -6.34
CA PHE A 180 16.68 10.75 -4.97
C PHE A 180 16.63 12.09 -4.22
N GLU A 181 15.76 12.15 -3.21
CA GLU A 181 15.64 13.27 -2.29
C GLU A 181 15.53 12.78 -0.84
N ILE A 182 16.02 13.58 0.12
CA ILE A 182 15.80 13.33 1.54
C ILE A 182 14.50 14.02 1.95
N LEU A 183 13.50 13.23 2.36
CA LEU A 183 12.20 13.76 2.79
C LEU A 183 12.16 14.14 4.27
N PHE A 184 12.93 13.42 5.09
CA PHE A 184 12.86 13.55 6.53
C PHE A 184 14.16 13.11 7.20
N ILE A 185 14.59 13.88 8.19
CA ILE A 185 15.70 13.58 9.10
C ILE A 185 15.18 13.81 10.52
N ASN A 186 15.27 12.80 11.39
CA ASN A 186 14.86 12.99 12.79
C ASN A 186 15.89 13.82 13.59
N GLU A 187 15.47 14.36 14.73
CA GLU A 187 16.33 15.24 15.55
C GLU A 187 17.66 14.60 15.98
N ILE A 188 17.67 13.28 16.17
CA ILE A 188 18.89 12.54 16.55
C ILE A 188 19.89 12.51 15.39
N ALA A 189 19.40 12.22 14.17
CA ALA A 189 20.25 12.22 12.98
C ALA A 189 20.82 13.62 12.65
N LYS A 190 20.10 14.70 12.97
CA LYS A 190 20.58 16.08 12.76
C LYS A 190 21.78 16.46 13.63
N GLN A 191 22.01 15.76 14.75
CA GLN A 191 23.11 16.08 15.67
C GLN A 191 24.49 15.67 15.14
N ASN A 192 24.54 14.87 14.07
CA ASN A 192 25.78 14.38 13.49
C ASN A 192 25.63 14.23 11.96
N GLU A 193 26.34 15.06 11.21
CA GLU A 193 26.32 15.07 9.73
C GLU A 193 26.74 13.74 9.09
N ASN A 194 27.47 12.87 9.81
CA ASN A 194 27.90 11.58 9.28
C ASN A 194 26.73 10.65 8.91
N TYR A 195 25.56 10.81 9.55
CA TYR A 195 24.37 10.03 9.18
C TYR A 195 23.89 10.37 7.78
N GLU A 196 23.78 11.67 7.48
CA GLU A 196 23.35 12.14 6.17
C GLU A 196 24.39 11.80 5.09
N LYS A 197 25.67 12.02 5.36
CA LYS A 197 26.78 11.63 4.46
C LYS A 197 26.75 10.14 4.13
N THR A 198 26.52 9.28 5.12
CA THR A 198 26.42 7.83 4.92
C THR A 198 25.23 7.46 4.03
N VAL A 199 24.05 8.08 4.25
CA VAL A 199 22.88 7.81 3.42
C VAL A 199 23.10 8.28 1.98
N ILE A 200 23.67 9.47 1.77
CA ILE A 200 24.01 9.97 0.42
C ILE A 200 24.95 8.98 -0.29
N GLN A 201 26.01 8.52 0.37
CA GLN A 201 26.93 7.53 -0.19
C GLN A 201 26.24 6.21 -0.56
N LEU A 202 25.34 5.70 0.31
CA LEU A 202 24.55 4.50 0.01
C LEU A 202 23.61 4.72 -1.17
N MET A 203 23.03 5.91 -1.31
CA MET A 203 22.13 6.23 -2.42
C MET A 203 22.87 6.39 -3.75
N GLU A 204 24.02 7.08 -3.76
CA GLU A 204 24.86 7.28 -4.94
C GLU A 204 25.41 5.97 -5.50
N ASN A 205 25.68 4.99 -4.63
CA ASN A 205 26.19 3.67 -5.00
C ASN A 205 25.08 2.61 -5.11
N MET A 206 23.80 2.99 -5.03
CA MET A 206 22.69 2.04 -5.00
C MET A 206 22.55 1.34 -6.36
N PRO A 207 22.53 0.00 -6.40
CA PRO A 207 22.34 -0.71 -7.66
C PRO A 207 20.93 -0.49 -8.21
N ASP A 208 20.77 -0.72 -9.51
CA ASP A 208 19.47 -0.74 -10.17
C ASP A 208 18.50 -1.73 -9.48
N TRP A 209 17.22 -1.37 -9.48
CA TRP A 209 16.11 -2.12 -8.92
C TRP A 209 15.41 -2.96 -9.99
N ASN A 210 14.47 -3.82 -9.58
CA ASN A 210 13.40 -4.27 -10.47
C ASN A 210 12.37 -3.14 -10.59
N PRO A 211 11.94 -2.77 -11.81
CA PRO A 211 10.95 -1.72 -11.98
C PRO A 211 9.59 -2.12 -11.41
N ALA A 212 8.78 -1.11 -11.11
CA ALA A 212 7.35 -1.29 -10.94
C ALA A 212 6.73 -1.80 -12.24
N ILE A 213 5.80 -2.74 -12.14
CA ILE A 213 5.06 -3.25 -13.30
C ILE A 213 3.59 -2.93 -13.14
N GLU A 214 3.03 -2.29 -14.15
CA GLU A 214 1.58 -2.09 -14.30
C GLU A 214 1.18 -2.53 -15.70
N ASN A 215 0.12 -3.32 -15.82
CA ASN A 215 -0.40 -3.78 -17.12
C ASN A 215 0.70 -4.41 -18.00
N LYS A 216 1.57 -5.24 -17.38
CA LYS A 216 2.71 -5.92 -18.03
C LYS A 216 3.83 -4.98 -18.53
N LYS A 217 3.79 -3.69 -18.20
CA LYS A 217 4.80 -2.70 -18.61
C LYS A 217 5.54 -2.14 -17.39
N GLY A 218 6.82 -1.88 -17.57
CA GLY A 218 7.59 -1.09 -16.61
C GLY A 218 7.04 0.33 -16.56
N VAL A 219 6.85 0.86 -15.35
CA VAL A 219 6.37 2.24 -15.14
C VAL A 219 7.31 2.99 -14.19
N LYS A 220 7.38 4.31 -14.36
CA LYS A 220 8.06 5.16 -13.39
C LYS A 220 7.34 5.11 -12.05
N SER A 221 8.12 5.01 -10.98
CA SER A 221 7.57 4.89 -9.63
C SER A 221 8.42 5.64 -8.62
N LEU A 222 7.75 6.15 -7.59
CA LEU A 222 8.38 6.75 -6.42
C LEU A 222 8.39 5.72 -5.30
N TYR A 223 9.55 5.51 -4.68
CA TYR A 223 9.68 4.56 -3.58
C TYR A 223 10.39 5.20 -2.39
N ARG A 224 9.93 4.93 -1.17
CA ARG A 224 10.46 5.54 0.05
C ARG A 224 11.32 4.56 0.83
N LEU A 225 12.54 4.98 1.15
CA LEU A 225 13.53 4.15 1.84
C LEU A 225 13.85 4.71 3.23
N PRO A 226 13.46 4.00 4.30
CA PRO A 226 13.88 4.36 5.65
C PRO A 226 15.27 3.79 5.96
N PHE A 227 16.22 4.67 6.26
CA PHE A 227 17.55 4.34 6.77
C PHE A 227 17.57 4.52 8.29
N ARG A 228 17.55 3.41 9.02
CA ARG A 228 17.57 3.42 10.49
C ARG A 228 18.91 2.87 10.98
N PHE A 229 19.61 3.66 11.79
CA PHE A 229 20.91 3.31 12.33
C PHE A 229 20.74 2.55 13.65
N GLN A 230 20.45 1.25 13.55
CA GLN A 230 20.15 0.39 14.70
C GLN A 230 21.08 -0.82 14.75
N LYS A 231 21.82 -0.96 15.85
CA LYS A 231 22.83 -2.01 16.04
C LYS A 231 22.25 -3.41 15.95
N SER A 232 21.12 -3.67 16.61
CA SER A 232 20.51 -5.01 16.61
C SER A 232 20.09 -5.48 15.22
N LYS A 233 19.79 -4.56 14.30
CA LYS A 233 19.49 -4.90 12.90
C LYS A 233 20.73 -5.34 12.16
N LYS A 234 21.84 -4.58 12.27
CA LYS A 234 23.12 -4.96 11.66
C LYS A 234 23.58 -6.33 12.14
N VAL A 235 23.55 -6.55 13.46
CA VAL A 235 23.89 -7.85 14.07
C VAL A 235 23.05 -8.98 13.46
N ALA A 236 21.73 -8.80 13.32
CA ALA A 236 20.87 -9.85 12.77
C ALA A 236 21.04 -10.10 11.25
N ILE A 237 21.55 -9.13 10.49
CA ILE A 237 21.58 -9.16 9.01
C ILE A 237 22.97 -9.49 8.46
N CYS A 238 24.03 -9.04 9.14
CA CYS A 238 25.41 -9.06 8.63
C CYS A 238 26.29 -10.13 9.26
N GLN A 239 25.73 -10.94 10.16
CA GLN A 239 26.38 -12.14 10.70
C GLN A 239 26.40 -13.27 9.67
#